data_AF-A0A349BR53-F1
#
_entry.id   AF-A0A349BR53-F1
#
_cell.length_a   1.000
_cell.length_b   1.000
_cell.length_c   1.000
_cell.angle_alpha   90.00
_cell.angle_beta   90.00
_cell.angle_gamma   90.00
#
_symmetry.space_group_name_H-M   'P 1'
#
loop_
_entity.id
_entity.type
_entity.pdbx_description
1 polymer ?
#
loop_
_entity_poly.entity_id
_entity_poly.type
_entity_poly.pdbx_seq_one_letter_code
_entity_poly.pdbx_strand_id
1 'polypeptide(L)'
;MEIDAASVHYRDLNEEINRVIKEGVKHIVLRNVNGQRYIGAGLQGADIKIDIYGVPGNDMAVFMDGPAIEVFDNAQDGVGNTMNAGNIYIHGHAGDVCGYGMRGGKLFVLGDVGYRVGIHMKAYMGKIPILVVGGTAGHFLGEYMAGGIIILLGLERRPGHPI
;
A
#
# COMPACT_ATOMS: atom_id res chain seq x y z
N MET A 1 20.03 -1.60 2.09
CA MET A 1 20.25 -2.84 2.87
C MET A 1 19.29 -3.89 2.37
N GLU A 2 19.72 -5.15 2.22
CA GLU A 2 18.85 -6.25 1.82
C GLU A 2 18.52 -7.12 3.04
N ILE A 3 17.26 -7.57 3.16
CA ILE A 3 16.75 -8.44 4.22
C ILE A 3 15.99 -9.58 3.54
N ASP A 4 16.31 -10.83 3.90
CA ASP A 4 15.56 -12.00 3.44
C ASP A 4 14.40 -12.29 4.41
N ALA A 5 13.17 -12.29 3.90
CA ALA A 5 11.97 -12.58 4.67
C ALA A 5 11.60 -14.07 4.67
N ALA A 6 12.36 -14.94 3.98
CA ALA A 6 12.07 -16.37 3.91
C ALA A 6 12.03 -16.99 5.31
N SER A 7 10.90 -17.61 5.66
CA SER A 7 10.65 -18.22 6.97
C SER A 7 10.77 -17.26 8.18
N VAL A 8 10.80 -15.94 7.94
CA VAL A 8 10.79 -14.93 8.99
C VAL A 8 9.35 -14.62 9.38
N HIS A 9 9.05 -14.70 10.66
CA HIS A 9 7.73 -14.33 11.17
C HIS A 9 7.52 -12.81 11.02
N TYR A 10 6.30 -12.38 10.72
CA TYR A 10 6.04 -10.98 10.36
C TYR A 10 6.47 -9.98 11.44
N ARG A 11 6.37 -10.34 12.73
CA ARG A 11 6.78 -9.47 13.84
C ARG A 11 8.28 -9.19 13.78
N ASP A 12 9.07 -10.25 13.66
CA ASP A 12 10.52 -10.19 13.63
C ASP A 12 11.00 -9.39 12.41
N LEU A 13 10.36 -9.59 11.25
CA LEU A 13 10.67 -8.81 10.05
C LEU A 13 10.39 -7.31 10.26
N ASN A 14 9.26 -6.95 10.88
CA ASN A 14 8.92 -5.56 11.15
C ASN A 14 9.85 -4.93 12.19
N GLU A 15 10.24 -5.68 13.23
CA GLU A 15 11.21 -5.22 14.22
C GLU A 15 12.57 -4.94 13.58
N GLU A 16 13.03 -5.83 12.70
CA GLU A 16 14.28 -5.66 11.97
C GLU A 16 14.25 -4.44 11.04
N ILE A 17 13.17 -4.26 10.27
CA ILE A 17 12.97 -3.07 9.42
C ILE A 17 13.06 -1.79 10.27
N ASN A 18 12.35 -1.75 11.41
CA ASN A 18 12.39 -0.59 12.29
C ASN A 18 13.78 -0.36 12.90
N ARG A 19 14.50 -1.43 13.27
CA ARG A 19 15.84 -1.36 13.83
C ARG A 19 16.82 -0.73 12.84
N VAL A 20 16.88 -1.23 11.62
CA VAL A 20 17.86 -0.76 10.62
C VAL A 20 17.56 0.69 10.19
N ILE A 21 16.29 1.09 10.18
CA ILE A 21 15.90 2.49 9.92
C ILE A 21 16.38 3.41 11.04
N LYS A 22 16.25 3.00 12.31
CA LYS A 22 16.77 3.75 13.46
C LYS A 22 18.31 3.86 13.42
N GLU A 23 18.98 2.86 12.84
CA GLU A 23 20.42 2.87 12.59
C GLU A 23 20.82 3.76 11.40
N GLY A 24 19.84 4.39 10.74
CA GLY A 24 20.06 5.36 9.66
C GLY A 24 19.93 4.78 8.26
N VAL A 25 19.57 3.51 8.10
CA VAL A 25 19.30 2.92 6.78
C VAL A 25 18.07 3.58 6.17
N LYS A 26 18.23 4.15 4.98
CA LYS A 26 17.16 4.85 4.25
C LYS A 26 16.54 4.02 3.13
N HIS A 27 17.24 3.02 2.63
CA HIS A 27 16.75 2.15 1.56
C HIS A 27 16.88 0.69 1.95
N ILE A 28 15.75 -0.02 1.96
CA ILE A 28 15.65 -1.43 2.32
C ILE A 28 15.09 -2.20 1.13
N VAL A 29 15.64 -3.38 0.88
CA VAL A 29 15.14 -4.35 -0.09
C VAL A 29 14.74 -5.59 0.67
N LEU A 30 13.47 -5.97 0.59
CA LEU A 30 12.94 -7.19 1.18
C LEU A 30 12.83 -8.25 0.09
N ARG A 31 13.46 -9.41 0.30
CA ARG A 31 13.37 -10.57 -0.60
C ARG A 31 12.46 -11.64 -0.01
N ASN A 32 11.88 -12.47 -0.88
CA ASN A 32 11.10 -13.65 -0.50
C ASN A 32 9.94 -13.35 0.47
N VAL A 33 9.30 -12.19 0.30
CA VAL A 33 8.13 -11.82 1.09
C VAL A 33 6.95 -12.70 0.67
N ASN A 34 6.30 -13.33 1.65
CA ASN A 34 5.21 -14.28 1.42
C ASN A 34 4.16 -14.17 2.54
N GLY A 35 3.45 -13.05 2.58
CA GLY A 35 2.33 -12.81 3.48
C GLY A 35 2.70 -12.23 4.85
N GLN A 36 3.94 -11.77 5.06
CA GLN A 36 4.28 -11.04 6.27
C GLN A 36 3.46 -9.74 6.35
N ARG A 37 2.64 -9.64 7.39
CA ARG A 37 1.70 -8.54 7.63
C ARG A 37 2.39 -7.29 8.14
N TYR A 38 1.71 -6.15 8.01
CA TYR A 38 2.10 -4.88 8.65
C TYR A 38 3.45 -4.30 8.22
N ILE A 39 4.02 -4.73 7.10
CA ILE A 39 5.28 -4.16 6.59
C ILE A 39 5.10 -2.64 6.40
N GLY A 40 5.95 -1.85 7.04
CA GLY A 40 5.88 -0.38 7.00
C GLY A 40 4.82 0.24 7.92
N ALA A 41 4.23 -0.54 8.84
CA ALA A 41 3.23 -0.03 9.77
C ALA A 41 3.76 1.09 10.66
N GLY A 42 3.07 2.23 10.68
CA GLY A 42 3.41 3.42 11.47
C GLY A 42 4.75 4.06 11.09
N LEU A 43 5.35 3.66 9.97
CA LEU A 43 6.66 4.13 9.58
C LEU A 43 6.62 5.60 9.14
N GLN A 44 7.60 6.38 9.60
CA GLN A 44 7.69 7.82 9.35
C GLN A 44 9.03 8.18 8.70
N GLY A 45 9.01 9.15 7.80
CA GLY A 45 10.22 9.67 7.15
C GLY A 45 10.12 9.65 5.63
N ALA A 46 10.11 10.82 5.00
CA ALA A 46 9.97 10.97 3.55
C ALA A 46 11.22 10.53 2.76
N ASP A 47 12.34 10.30 3.44
CA ASP A 47 13.60 9.83 2.86
C ASP A 47 13.77 8.31 2.93
N ILE A 48 12.77 7.58 3.44
CA ILE A 48 12.81 6.12 3.53
C ILE A 48 12.14 5.51 2.29
N LYS A 49 12.83 4.53 1.69
CA LYS A 49 12.33 3.68 0.61
C LYS A 49 12.41 2.20 1.00
N ILE A 50 11.35 1.45 0.74
CA ILE A 50 11.32 -0.01 0.88
C ILE A 50 10.90 -0.65 -0.45
N ASP A 51 11.76 -1.49 -1.00
CA ASP A 51 11.45 -2.33 -2.17
C ASP A 51 11.09 -3.73 -1.70
N ILE A 52 9.98 -4.27 -2.19
CA ILE A 52 9.43 -5.55 -1.77
C ILE A 52 9.38 -6.50 -2.96
N TYR A 53 10.13 -7.59 -2.89
CA TYR A 53 10.09 -8.70 -3.83
C TYR A 53 9.33 -9.87 -3.21
N GLY A 54 8.13 -10.13 -3.74
CA GLY A 54 7.15 -11.06 -3.21
C GLY A 54 5.88 -10.34 -2.72
N VAL A 55 4.96 -11.10 -2.11
CA VAL A 55 3.61 -10.61 -1.75
C VAL A 55 3.57 -10.21 -0.28
N PRO A 56 3.51 -8.90 0.08
CA PRO A 56 3.29 -8.48 1.45
C PRO A 56 1.91 -8.88 1.93
N GLY A 57 1.81 -9.20 3.22
CA GLY A 57 0.54 -9.57 3.86
C GLY A 57 -0.35 -8.37 4.15
N ASN A 58 -1.49 -8.65 4.79
CA ASN A 58 -2.49 -7.66 5.15
C ASN A 58 -1.92 -6.44 5.91
N ASP A 59 -2.58 -5.30 5.70
CA ASP A 59 -2.30 -4.01 6.35
C ASP A 59 -0.85 -3.51 6.13
N MET A 60 -0.26 -3.79 4.97
CA MET A 60 0.98 -3.13 4.55
C MET A 60 0.80 -1.61 4.58
N ALA A 61 1.76 -0.90 5.15
CA ALA A 61 1.80 0.55 5.27
C ALA A 61 0.64 1.17 6.09
N VAL A 62 0.02 0.39 6.97
CA VAL A 62 -1.00 0.92 7.89
C VAL A 62 -0.43 2.05 8.75
N PHE A 63 -1.12 3.18 8.87
CA PHE A 63 -0.66 4.38 9.59
C PHE A 63 0.66 5.01 9.08
N MET A 64 1.15 4.64 7.89
CA MET A 64 2.40 5.19 7.34
C MET A 64 2.31 6.70 7.11
N ASP A 65 3.42 7.41 7.39
CA ASP A 65 3.51 8.87 7.27
C ASP A 65 4.84 9.32 6.63
N GLY A 66 4.90 9.23 5.29
CA GLY A 66 5.99 9.80 4.50
C GLY A 66 6.77 8.85 3.59
N PRO A 67 7.11 7.62 4.01
CA PRO A 67 7.96 6.72 3.22
C PRO A 67 7.41 6.38 1.82
N ALA A 68 8.30 5.87 0.98
CA ALA A 68 7.97 5.23 -0.29
C ALA A 68 8.08 3.69 -0.17
N ILE A 69 7.03 2.96 -0.55
CA ILE A 69 7.06 1.49 -0.63
C ILE A 69 6.72 1.07 -2.06
N GLU A 70 7.55 0.21 -2.66
CA GLU A 70 7.36 -0.30 -4.01
C GLU A 70 7.33 -1.84 -3.96
N VAL A 71 6.23 -2.43 -4.44
CA VAL A 71 5.98 -3.87 -4.44
C VAL A 71 6.07 -4.38 -5.87
N PHE A 72 7.03 -5.25 -6.14
CA PHE A 72 7.28 -5.85 -7.47
C PHE A 72 6.44 -7.11 -7.72
N ASP A 73 5.28 -7.22 -7.07
CA ASP A 73 4.31 -8.31 -7.14
C ASP A 73 2.92 -7.77 -6.72
N ASN A 74 1.99 -8.66 -6.39
CA ASN A 74 0.69 -8.37 -5.78
C ASN A 74 0.82 -7.97 -4.30
N ALA A 75 -0.21 -7.35 -3.75
CA ALA A 75 -0.37 -7.10 -2.31
C ALA A 75 -1.73 -7.62 -1.82
N GLN A 76 -1.82 -7.99 -0.53
CA GLN A 76 -3.06 -8.45 0.08
C GLN A 76 -3.96 -7.27 0.54
N ASP A 77 -4.86 -7.51 1.49
CA ASP A 77 -5.89 -6.55 1.90
C ASP A 77 -5.33 -5.40 2.75
N GLY A 78 -6.03 -4.27 2.75
CA GLY A 78 -5.78 -3.18 3.70
C GLY A 78 -4.51 -2.37 3.43
N VAL A 79 -3.95 -2.44 2.22
CA VAL A 79 -2.79 -1.61 1.85
C VAL A 79 -3.08 -0.13 2.11
N GLY A 80 -2.18 0.56 2.81
CA GLY A 80 -2.29 2.00 3.07
C GLY A 80 -3.45 2.37 4.00
N ASN A 81 -3.92 1.43 4.82
CA ASN A 81 -4.96 1.69 5.82
C ASN A 81 -4.54 2.87 6.73
N THR A 82 -5.37 3.91 6.78
CA THR A 82 -5.17 5.13 7.57
C THR A 82 -3.81 5.80 7.29
N MET A 83 -3.25 5.60 6.09
CA MET A 83 -2.02 6.25 5.65
C MET A 83 -2.18 7.77 5.60
N ASN A 84 -1.19 8.49 6.13
CA ASN A 84 -1.24 9.94 6.31
C ASN A 84 -0.43 10.70 5.25
N ALA A 85 0.68 10.13 4.79
CA ALA A 85 1.52 10.65 3.71
C ALA A 85 2.42 9.54 3.15
N GLY A 86 3.09 9.80 2.03
CA GLY A 86 4.02 8.89 1.37
C GLY A 86 3.52 8.39 0.02
N ASN A 87 4.23 7.42 -0.55
CA ASN A 87 3.88 6.83 -1.84
C ASN A 87 3.92 5.30 -1.75
N ILE A 88 2.92 4.63 -2.30
CA ILE A 88 2.91 3.18 -2.45
C ILE A 88 2.71 2.85 -3.93
N TYR A 89 3.55 1.96 -4.45
CA TYR A 89 3.48 1.48 -5.83
C TYR A 89 3.35 -0.03 -5.81
N ILE A 90 2.31 -0.57 -6.45
CA ILE A 90 2.08 -2.01 -6.59
C ILE A 90 2.07 -2.34 -8.07
N HIS A 91 3.01 -3.17 -8.50
CA HIS A 91 3.14 -3.60 -9.89
C HIS A 91 2.15 -4.71 -10.27
N GLY A 92 1.58 -5.42 -9.29
CA GLY A 92 0.50 -6.39 -9.49
C GLY A 92 -0.89 -5.87 -9.10
N HIS A 93 -1.69 -6.78 -8.53
CA HIS A 93 -3.02 -6.54 -7.97
C HIS A 93 -2.95 -6.19 -6.48
N ALA A 94 -4.01 -5.58 -5.95
CA ALA A 94 -4.16 -5.36 -4.52
C ALA A 94 -5.50 -5.91 -3.99
N GLY A 95 -5.52 -6.36 -2.74
CA GLY A 95 -6.70 -6.95 -2.14
C GLY A 95 -7.81 -5.96 -1.78
N ASP A 96 -8.68 -6.40 -0.88
CA ASP A 96 -9.82 -5.61 -0.42
C ASP A 96 -9.38 -4.41 0.42
N VAL A 97 -10.25 -3.42 0.53
CA VAL A 97 -10.12 -2.27 1.45
C VAL A 97 -8.80 -1.50 1.34
N CYS A 98 -8.14 -1.55 0.18
CA CYS A 98 -6.96 -0.72 -0.10
C CYS A 98 -7.31 0.77 0.07
N GLY A 99 -6.45 1.53 0.74
CA GLY A 99 -6.69 2.92 1.07
C GLY A 99 -7.78 3.16 2.13
N TYR A 100 -8.15 2.14 2.93
CA TYR A 100 -9.14 2.29 4.00
C TYR A 100 -8.77 3.46 4.92
N GLY A 101 -9.62 4.49 4.99
CA GLY A 101 -9.41 5.60 5.93
C GLY A 101 -8.20 6.46 5.62
N MET A 102 -7.58 6.30 4.43
CA MET A 102 -6.42 7.07 3.98
C MET A 102 -6.73 8.57 4.03
N ARG A 103 -5.75 9.34 4.52
CA ARG A 103 -5.85 10.80 4.76
C ARG A 103 -4.96 11.64 3.85
N GLY A 104 -3.87 11.06 3.36
CA GLY A 104 -2.95 11.72 2.45
C GLY A 104 -1.97 10.72 1.84
N GLY A 105 -1.09 11.22 0.98
CA GLY A 105 -0.19 10.38 0.19
C GLY A 105 -0.82 9.86 -1.09
N LYS A 106 -0.10 8.96 -1.76
CA LYS A 106 -0.51 8.41 -3.06
C LYS A 106 -0.35 6.89 -3.08
N LEU A 107 -1.37 6.18 -3.54
CA LEU A 107 -1.38 4.74 -3.73
C LEU A 107 -1.63 4.44 -5.22
N PHE A 108 -0.68 3.75 -5.85
CA PHE A 108 -0.76 3.36 -7.26
C PHE A 108 -0.78 1.83 -7.34
N VAL A 109 -1.80 1.28 -7.98
CA VAL A 109 -1.92 -0.16 -8.26
C VAL A 109 -2.01 -0.33 -9.77
N LEU A 110 -1.10 -1.11 -10.35
CA LEU A 110 -1.08 -1.32 -11.81
C LEU A 110 -2.23 -2.22 -12.26
N GLY A 111 -2.51 -3.30 -11.52
CA GLY A 111 -3.57 -4.24 -11.83
C GLY A 111 -4.93 -3.87 -11.22
N ASP A 112 -5.80 -4.89 -11.12
CA ASP A 112 -7.07 -4.85 -10.40
C ASP A 112 -6.94 -4.65 -8.88
N VAL A 113 -8.02 -4.16 -8.28
CA VAL A 113 -8.21 -4.07 -6.83
C VAL A 113 -9.50 -4.74 -6.36
N GLY A 114 -9.52 -5.17 -5.10
CA GLY A 114 -10.67 -5.84 -4.48
C GLY A 114 -11.87 -4.94 -4.17
N TYR A 115 -12.66 -5.38 -3.18
CA TYR A 115 -13.88 -4.72 -2.72
C TYR A 115 -13.60 -3.56 -1.76
N ARG A 116 -14.52 -2.58 -1.72
CA ARG A 116 -14.51 -1.45 -0.74
C ARG A 116 -13.22 -0.63 -0.74
N VAL A 117 -12.55 -0.56 -1.88
CA VAL A 117 -11.31 0.21 -2.04
C VAL A 117 -11.61 1.70 -1.83
N GLY A 118 -10.76 2.40 -1.07
CA GLY A 118 -10.97 3.79 -0.69
C GLY A 118 -12.10 4.01 0.33
N ILE A 119 -12.57 2.96 1.01
CA ILE A 119 -13.60 3.11 2.03
C ILE A 119 -13.17 4.10 3.11
N HIS A 120 -14.05 5.02 3.49
CA HIS A 120 -13.76 6.07 4.49
C HIS A 120 -12.54 6.95 4.17
N MET A 121 -12.01 6.94 2.93
CA MET A 121 -10.94 7.84 2.53
C MET A 121 -11.39 9.29 2.71
N LYS A 122 -10.53 10.14 3.29
CA LYS A 122 -10.92 11.50 3.69
C LYS A 122 -9.82 12.52 3.44
N ALA A 123 -10.19 13.66 2.87
CA ALA A 123 -9.31 14.82 2.84
C ALA A 123 -9.38 15.58 4.16
N TYR A 124 -8.28 16.20 4.58
CA TYR A 124 -8.26 17.08 5.75
C TYR A 124 -7.33 18.25 5.53
N MET A 125 -7.90 19.46 5.53
CA MET A 125 -7.17 20.71 5.22
C MET A 125 -6.42 20.57 3.88
N GLY A 126 -5.08 20.69 3.88
CA GLY A 126 -4.25 20.55 2.69
C GLY A 126 -3.93 19.10 2.29
N LYS A 127 -4.37 18.09 3.05
CA LYS A 127 -4.10 16.68 2.73
C LYS A 127 -5.19 16.11 1.82
N ILE A 128 -4.79 15.71 0.62
CA ILE A 128 -5.65 15.11 -0.40
C ILE A 128 -5.06 13.74 -0.75
N PRO A 129 -5.65 12.64 -0.27
CA PRO A 129 -5.20 11.30 -0.63
C PRO A 129 -5.55 11.00 -2.08
N ILE A 130 -4.64 10.32 -2.79
CA ILE A 130 -4.82 9.93 -4.19
C ILE A 130 -4.66 8.41 -4.31
N LEU A 131 -5.63 7.75 -4.92
CA LEU A 131 -5.61 6.34 -5.24
C LEU A 131 -5.80 6.17 -6.75
N VAL A 132 -4.85 5.52 -7.43
CA VAL A 132 -4.89 5.26 -8.87
C VAL A 132 -4.82 3.76 -9.11
N VAL A 133 -5.78 3.24 -9.86
CA VAL A 133 -5.89 1.83 -10.19
C VAL A 133 -5.85 1.68 -11.71
N GLY A 134 -4.90 0.90 -12.20
CA GLY A 134 -4.74 0.62 -13.62
C GLY A 134 -5.80 -0.36 -14.14
N GLY A 135 -6.16 -1.38 -13.37
CA GLY A 135 -7.20 -2.34 -13.72
C GLY A 135 -8.62 -1.88 -13.38
N THR A 136 -9.40 -2.83 -12.87
CA THR A 136 -10.80 -2.70 -12.43
C THR A 136 -10.91 -2.76 -10.91
N ALA A 137 -12.07 -2.41 -10.37
CA ALA A 137 -12.34 -2.48 -8.94
C ALA A 137 -13.52 -3.41 -8.63
N GLY A 138 -13.46 -4.05 -7.45
CA GLY A 138 -14.62 -4.72 -6.86
C GLY A 138 -15.72 -3.73 -6.45
N HIS A 139 -16.84 -4.29 -5.95
CA HIS A 139 -17.98 -3.47 -5.52
C HIS A 139 -17.62 -2.51 -4.37
N PHE A 140 -18.40 -1.42 -4.28
CA PHE A 140 -18.33 -0.41 -3.22
C PHE A 140 -17.05 0.45 -3.22
N LEU A 141 -16.46 0.69 -4.39
CA LEU A 141 -15.36 1.65 -4.56
C LEU A 141 -15.75 3.04 -4.02
N GLY A 142 -14.91 3.59 -3.13
CA GLY A 142 -15.12 4.90 -2.53
C GLY A 142 -16.28 4.96 -1.52
N GLU A 143 -16.75 3.83 -0.99
CA GLU A 143 -17.82 3.82 0.00
C GLU A 143 -17.49 4.72 1.21
N TYR A 144 -18.41 5.60 1.61
CA TYR A 144 -18.20 6.57 2.70
C TYR A 144 -16.97 7.48 2.54
N MET A 145 -16.47 7.68 1.31
CA MET A 145 -15.40 8.62 1.03
C MET A 145 -15.86 10.05 1.34
N ALA A 146 -15.08 10.75 2.17
CA ALA A 146 -15.32 12.14 2.58
C ALA A 146 -14.36 13.14 1.91
N GLY A 147 -13.42 12.66 1.09
CA GLY A 147 -12.54 13.49 0.27
C GLY A 147 -11.30 12.76 -0.23
N GLY A 148 -10.63 13.33 -1.23
CA GLY A 148 -9.51 12.73 -1.95
C GLY A 148 -9.82 12.52 -3.43
N ILE A 149 -8.99 11.72 -4.10
CA ILE A 149 -9.12 11.43 -5.53
C ILE A 149 -8.96 9.91 -5.74
N ILE A 150 -9.92 9.28 -6.40
CA ILE A 150 -9.81 7.90 -6.90
C ILE A 150 -9.85 7.96 -8.43
N ILE A 151 -8.85 7.38 -9.09
CA ILE A 151 -8.79 7.24 -10.55
C ILE A 151 -8.77 5.75 -10.88
N LEU A 152 -9.66 5.34 -11.78
CA LEU A 152 -9.79 3.96 -12.23
C LEU A 152 -9.67 3.94 -13.76
N LEU A 153 -8.66 3.24 -14.28
CA LEU A 153 -8.26 3.35 -15.68
C LEU A 153 -8.83 2.22 -16.56
N GLY A 154 -9.04 1.02 -16.02
CA GLY A 154 -9.58 -0.12 -16.78
C GLY A 154 -8.70 -0.54 -17.95
N LEU A 155 -7.37 -0.42 -17.83
CA LEU A 155 -6.40 -0.64 -18.92
C LEU A 155 -6.49 -2.02 -19.56
N GLU A 156 -6.80 -3.06 -18.77
CA GLU A 156 -6.94 -4.45 -19.25
C GLU A 156 -8.39 -4.96 -19.13
N ARG A 157 -9.37 -4.05 -19.04
CA ARG A 157 -10.77 -4.40 -18.85
C ARG A 157 -11.32 -5.14 -20.07
N ARG A 158 -11.95 -6.30 -19.82
CA ARG A 158 -12.68 -7.05 -20.85
C ARG A 158 -13.88 -6.25 -21.37
N PRO A 159 -14.16 -6.28 -22.69
CA PRO A 159 -15.36 -5.65 -23.24
C PRO A 159 -16.64 -6.10 -22.50
N GLY A 160 -17.52 -5.14 -22.19
CA GLY A 160 -18.79 -5.39 -21.51
C GLY A 160 -18.70 -5.63 -20.00
N HIS A 161 -17.51 -5.68 -19.40
CA HIS A 161 -17.37 -5.79 -17.94
C HIS A 161 -17.38 -4.40 -17.29
N PRO A 162 -17.93 -4.26 -16.07
CA PRO A 162 -17.80 -3.05 -15.28
C PRO A 162 -16.32 -2.69 -15.06
N ILE A 163 -16.08 -1.38 -14.90
CA ILE A 163 -14.79 -0.87 -14.47
C ILE A 163 -14.78 -0.81 -12.95
#